data_AF-A0A3D1ZXQ2-F1
#
_entry.id   AF-A0A3D1ZXQ2-F1
#
_cell.length_a   1.000
_cell.length_b   1.000
_cell.length_c   1.000
_cell.angle_alpha   90.00
_cell.angle_beta   90.00
_cell.angle_gamma   90.00
#
_symmetry.space_group_name_H-M   'P 1'
#
loop_
_entity.id
_entity.type
_entity.pdbx_description
1 polymer ?
#
loop_
_entity_poly.entity_id
_entity_poly.type
_entity_poly.pdbx_seq_one_letter_code
_entity_poly.pdbx_strand_id
1 'polypeptide(L)'
;LRVLRLSFSGEMAYEVYTEADHGEAVWQHIMDAGKDFDIAPYGLEALGALRIEKGHVTGAELDGRVTLGDVNMAGMASKKKWF
;
A
#
# COMPACT_ATOMS: atom_id res chain seq x y z
N LEU A 1 -10.55 -13.55 -8.08
CA LEU A 1 -9.16 -13.25 -7.68
C LEU A 1 -8.53 -12.26 -8.65
N ARG A 2 -7.94 -11.17 -8.16
CA ARG A 2 -7.10 -10.23 -8.94
C ARG A 2 -5.80 -10.00 -8.19
N VAL A 3 -4.69 -9.96 -8.92
CA VAL A 3 -3.36 -9.72 -8.37
C VAL A 3 -2.77 -8.49 -9.05
N LEU A 4 -2.41 -7.48 -8.27
CA LEU A 4 -1.89 -6.20 -8.77
C LEU A 4 -0.46 -5.99 -8.28
N ARG A 5 0.43 -5.52 -9.16
CA ARG A 5 1.78 -5.07 -8.79
C ARG A 5 1.69 -3.66 -8.18
N LEU A 6 1.25 -3.59 -6.93
CA LEU A 6 1.08 -2.37 -6.14
C LEU A 6 1.84 -2.51 -4.81
N SER A 7 2.31 -1.39 -4.27
CA SER A 7 3.10 -1.37 -3.04
C SER A 7 2.92 -0.05 -2.30
N PHE A 8 2.80 -0.13 -0.99
CA PHE A 8 2.83 1.03 -0.09
C PHE A 8 4.08 1.08 0.81
N SER A 9 4.91 0.03 0.80
CA SER A 9 6.18 -0.02 1.51
C SER A 9 7.37 0.47 0.68
N GLY A 10 7.22 0.56 -0.64
CA GLY A 10 8.33 0.85 -1.56
C GLY A 10 9.09 -0.40 -2.03
N GLU A 11 8.80 -1.56 -1.46
CA GLU A 11 9.38 -2.85 -1.83
C GLU A 11 8.65 -3.52 -3.01
N MET A 12 9.23 -4.63 -3.48
CA MET A 12 8.51 -5.54 -4.37
C MET A 12 7.34 -6.20 -3.63
N ALA A 13 6.13 -5.77 -3.97
CA ALA A 13 4.89 -6.23 -3.37
C ALA A 13 3.80 -6.46 -4.43
N TYR A 14 2.85 -7.31 -4.04
CA TYR A 14 1.63 -7.60 -4.77
C TYR A 14 0.44 -7.52 -3.83
N GLU A 15 -0.65 -6.92 -4.29
CA GLU A 15 -1.92 -6.90 -3.58
C GLU A 15 -2.88 -7.92 -4.20
N VAL A 16 -3.48 -8.75 -3.35
CA VAL A 16 -4.37 -9.85 -3.74
C VAL A 16 -5.80 -9.50 -3.34
N TYR A 17 -6.65 -9.29 -4.33
CA TYR A 17 -8.05 -8.93 -4.15
C TYR A 17 -8.95 -10.12 -4.45
N THR A 18 -9.85 -10.44 -3.53
CA THR A 18 -10.82 -11.54 -3.65
C THR A 18 -12.16 -11.17 -3.03
N GLU A 19 -13.19 -11.97 -3.26
CA GLU A 19 -14.48 -11.84 -2.57
C GLU A 19 -14.28 -12.10 -1.08
N ALA A 20 -15.05 -11.41 -0.23
CA ALA A 20 -14.88 -11.44 1.22
C ALA A 20 -14.92 -12.86 1.79
N ASP A 21 -15.82 -13.70 1.27
CA ASP A 21 -16.01 -15.10 1.67
C ASP A 21 -14.78 -15.99 1.39
N HIS A 22 -13.84 -15.51 0.57
CA HIS A 22 -12.61 -16.23 0.22
C HIS A 22 -11.36 -15.67 0.90
N GLY A 23 -11.48 -14.61 1.72
CA GLY A 23 -10.33 -13.93 2.32
C GLY A 23 -9.44 -14.84 3.17
N GLU A 24 -10.05 -15.66 4.03
CA GLU A 24 -9.33 -16.59 4.90
C GLU A 24 -8.59 -17.67 4.11
N ALA A 25 -9.25 -18.27 3.12
CA ALA A 25 -8.65 -19.32 2.29
C ALA A 25 -7.44 -18.78 1.49
N VAL A 26 -7.56 -17.57 0.93
CA VAL A 26 -6.45 -16.91 0.23
C VAL A 26 -5.30 -16.60 1.19
N TRP A 27 -5.60 -16.07 2.39
CA TRP A 27 -4.59 -15.79 3.40
C TRP A 27 -3.80 -17.04 3.79
N GLN A 28 -4.50 -18.13 4.12
CA GLN A 28 -3.87 -19.40 4.50
C GLN A 28 -2.97 -19.93 3.37
N HIS A 29 -3.44 -19.90 2.11
CA HIS A 29 -2.62 -20.31 0.97
C HIS A 29 -1.35 -19.48 0.79
N ILE A 30 -1.42 -18.17 0.99
CA ILE A 30 -0.23 -17.30 0.90
C ILE A 30 0.75 -17.61 2.03
N MET A 31 0.26 -17.75 3.25
CA MET A 31 1.10 -18.08 4.41
C MET A 31 1.77 -19.45 4.26
N ASP A 32 1.05 -20.45 3.74
CA ASP A 32 1.60 -21.77 3.48
C ASP A 32 2.67 -21.76 2.38
N ALA A 33 2.41 -21.07 1.26
CA ALA A 33 3.37 -20.95 0.15
C ALA A 33 4.61 -20.13 0.51
N GLY A 34 4.49 -19.21 1.48
CA GLY A 34 5.59 -18.36 1.94
C GLY A 34 6.49 -18.96 3.01
N LYS A 35 6.17 -20.15 3.56
CA LYS A 35 6.93 -20.77 4.67
C LYS A 35 8.42 -20.92 4.36
N ASP A 36 8.74 -21.37 3.15
CA ASP A 36 10.14 -21.57 2.71
C ASP A 36 10.91 -20.25 2.50
N PHE A 37 10.21 -19.12 2.59
CA PHE A 37 10.76 -17.76 2.46
C PHE A 37 10.70 -16.96 3.77
N ASP A 38 10.46 -17.64 4.90
CA ASP A 38 10.30 -17.01 6.21
C ASP A 38 9.22 -15.91 6.22
N ILE A 39 8.11 -16.13 5.51
CA ILE A 39 7.02 -15.15 5.44
C ILE A 39 6.52 -14.79 6.84
N ALA A 40 6.42 -13.49 7.10
CA ALA A 40 5.97 -12.97 8.38
C ALA A 40 4.75 -12.05 8.17
N PRO A 41 3.65 -12.27 8.90
CA PRO A 41 2.57 -11.30 8.93
C PRO A 41 3.03 -10.06 9.69
N TYR A 42 2.75 -8.88 9.16
CA TYR A 42 3.04 -7.62 9.85
C TYR A 42 1.80 -6.74 9.92
N GLY A 43 1.75 -5.92 10.97
CA GLY A 43 0.62 -5.05 11.27
C GLY A 43 0.82 -3.61 10.79
N LEU A 44 -0.08 -2.73 11.24
CA LEU A 44 -0.12 -1.33 10.84
C LEU A 44 1.13 -0.54 11.24
N GLU A 45 1.76 -0.84 12.37
CA GLU A 45 2.97 -0.14 12.83
C GLU A 45 4.15 -0.36 11.88
N ALA A 46 4.40 -1.61 11.49
CA ALA A 46 5.45 -1.94 10.53
C ALA A 46 5.15 -1.33 9.15
N LEU A 47 3.89 -1.36 8.70
CA LEU A 47 3.48 -0.67 7.47
C LEU A 47 3.74 0.84 7.57
N GLY A 48 3.43 1.42 8.73
CA GLY A 48 3.63 2.84 9.04
C GLY A 48 5.10 3.25 8.98
N ALA A 49 6.01 2.42 9.49
CA ALA A 49 7.45 2.66 9.36
C ALA A 49 7.89 2.61 7.89
N LEU A 50 7.58 1.52 7.17
CA LEU A 50 8.00 1.31 5.79
C LEU A 50 7.49 2.41 4.84
N ARG A 51 6.23 2.82 4.99
CA ARG A 51 5.65 3.87 4.14
C ARG A 51 6.29 5.24 4.41
N ILE A 52 6.71 5.52 5.65
CA ILE A 52 7.42 6.75 6.02
C ILE A 52 8.80 6.75 5.38
N GLU A 53 9.55 5.64 5.45
CA GLU A 53 10.85 5.50 4.79
C GLU A 53 10.76 5.76 3.30
N LYS A 54 9.64 5.36 2.66
CA LYS A 54 9.40 5.62 1.24
C LYS A 54 8.86 7.02 0.93
N GLY A 55 8.40 7.77 1.93
CA GLY A 55 7.77 9.09 1.76
C GLY A 55 6.33 9.02 1.25
N HIS A 56 5.64 7.88 1.40
CA HIS A 56 4.23 7.79 1.09
C HIS A 56 3.38 8.49 2.14
N VAL A 57 2.53 9.41 1.69
CA VAL A 57 1.65 10.21 2.55
C VAL A 57 0.33 9.50 2.83
N THR A 58 -0.23 9.78 3.99
CA THR A 58 -1.52 9.27 4.49
C THR A 58 -2.34 10.43 5.07
N GLY A 59 -3.44 10.12 5.77
CA GLY A 59 -4.22 11.12 6.50
C GLY A 59 -3.44 11.86 7.60
N ALA A 60 -2.33 11.30 8.10
CA ALA A 60 -1.47 12.00 9.06
C ALA A 60 -0.79 13.23 8.45
N GLU A 61 -0.42 13.16 7.17
CA GLU A 61 0.20 14.26 6.43
C GLU A 61 -0.82 15.08 5.64
N LEU A 62 -1.97 14.50 5.28
CA LEU A 62 -3.03 15.12 4.49
C LEU A 62 -4.21 15.56 5.37
N ASP A 63 -3.96 16.50 6.27
CA ASP A 63 -4.89 16.93 7.34
C ASP A 63 -5.97 17.95 6.88
N GLY A 64 -6.10 18.16 5.57
CA GLY A 64 -7.01 19.15 4.97
C GLY A 64 -6.45 20.57 4.85
N ARG A 65 -5.25 20.83 5.38
CA ARG A 65 -4.53 22.12 5.21
C ARG A 65 -3.37 22.04 4.23
N VAL A 66 -3.00 20.81 3.86
CA VAL A 66 -1.86 20.48 3.03
C VAL A 66 -2.27 20.37 1.55
N THR A 67 -1.57 21.08 0.69
CA THR A 67 -1.70 20.97 -0.77
C THR A 67 -0.73 19.93 -1.33
N LEU A 68 -0.95 19.49 -2.58
CA LEU A 68 0.02 18.62 -3.27
C LEU A 68 1.41 19.26 -3.41
N GLY A 69 1.51 20.60 -3.39
CA GLY A 69 2.79 21.31 -3.42
C GLY A 69 3.60 21.10 -2.14
N ASP A 70 2.93 21.13 -0.99
CA ASP A 70 3.56 21.05 0.33
C ASP A 70 4.19 19.66 0.59
N VAL A 71 3.65 18.61 -0.03
CA VAL A 71 4.15 17.23 0.07
C VAL A 71 4.95 16.78 -1.17
N ASN A 72 5.44 17.72 -1.99
CA ASN A 72 6.24 17.42 -3.19
C ASN A 72 5.54 16.49 -4.21
N MET A 73 4.20 16.56 -4.29
CA MET A 73 3.37 15.78 -5.21
C MET A 73 2.65 16.65 -6.25
N ALA A 74 3.06 17.91 -6.42
CA ALA A 74 2.46 18.84 -7.39
C ALA A 74 2.44 18.28 -8.83
N GLY A 75 3.39 17.40 -9.19
CA GLY A 75 3.44 16.73 -10.48
C GLY A 75 2.27 15.77 -10.75
N MET A 76 1.53 15.35 -9.72
CA MET A 76 0.33 14.50 -9.86
C MET A 76 -0.92 15.30 -10.27
N ALA A 77 -0.91 16.62 -10.09
CA ALA A 77 -2.02 17.47 -10.52
C ALA A 77 -1.97 17.73 -12.03
N SER A 78 -3.06 17.43 -12.76
CA SER A 78 -3.11 17.69 -14.19
C SER A 78 -3.17 19.19 -14.49
N LYS A 79 -2.31 19.66 -15.38
CA LYS A 79 -2.37 21.03 -15.93
C LYS A 79 -3.20 21.12 -17.22
N LYS A 80 -3.66 19.99 -17.76
CA LYS A 80 -4.29 19.90 -19.09
C LYS A 80 -5.82 19.83 -19.03
N LYS A 81 -6.37 19.42 -17.90
CA LYS A 81 -7.81 19.26 -17.70
C LYS A 81 -8.19 19.78 -16.33
N TRP A 82 -9.43 20.25 -16.22
CA TRP A 82 -10.05 20.48 -14.93
C TRP A 82 -10.31 19.13 -14.23
N PHE A 83 -10.26 19.15 -12.91
CA PHE A 83 -10.50 18.00 -12.03
C PHE A 83 -11.79 18.23 -11.22
#